data_AF-A0A9D4VWX1-F1
#
_entry.id   AF-A0A9D4VWX1-F1
#
_cell.length_a   1.000
_cell.length_b   1.000
_cell.length_c   1.000
_cell.angle_alpha   90.00
_cell.angle_beta   90.00
_cell.angle_gamma   90.00
#
_symmetry.space_group_name_H-M   'P 1'
#
loop_
_entity.id
_entity.type
_entity.pdbx_description
1 polymer ?
#
loop_
_entity_poly.entity_id
_entity_poly.type
_entity_poly.pdbx_seq_one_letter_code
_entity_poly.pdbx_strand_id
1 'polypeptide(L)'
;MAKRPFFEFILQVINLVLSVLGLGTLGYGFVCFFKSKQSTPNEVHKSLIIYVTIGVGAIFIIVSCLGSIGTATRSPCCLITYCVFLVPLIISELGIALLIFFDHSWKKVIIDGINEDYFTVYKFVNHHWNVIKWIALGVFILQVIALVLAIYLQCVFNRAKYATRDVYYRQNPRKYNYDRLGTPTPTRSITLPKLTGVS
;
A
#
# COMPACT_ATOMS: atom_id res chain seq x y z
N MET A 1 26.64 -8.17 9.61
CA MET A 1 25.49 -7.27 9.33
C MET A 1 25.16 -7.18 7.82
N ALA A 2 25.26 -8.27 7.05
CA ALA A 2 25.11 -8.23 5.58
C ALA A 2 23.69 -8.53 5.05
N LYS A 3 22.76 -8.99 5.90
CA LYS A 3 21.41 -9.39 5.47
C LYS A 3 20.44 -8.23 5.24
N ARG A 4 20.70 -7.05 5.81
CA ARG A 4 19.81 -5.88 5.73
C ARG A 4 19.66 -5.32 4.30
N PRO A 5 20.75 -5.00 3.57
CA PRO A 5 20.63 -4.47 2.20
C PRO A 5 20.04 -5.49 1.22
N PHE A 6 20.20 -6.79 1.49
CA PHE A 6 19.62 -7.84 0.67
C PHE A 6 18.08 -7.82 0.69
N PHE A 7 17.45 -7.66 1.86
CA PHE A 7 15.99 -7.58 1.96
C PHE A 7 15.43 -6.27 1.41
N GLU A 8 16.16 -5.15 1.57
CA GLU A 8 15.82 -3.87 0.94
C GLU A 8 15.82 -4.02 -0.59
N PHE A 9 16.84 -4.68 -1.16
CA PHE A 9 16.93 -4.97 -2.59
C PHE A 9 15.77 -5.84 -3.09
N ILE A 10 15.43 -6.94 -2.40
CA ILE A 10 14.31 -7.80 -2.80
C ILE A 10 13.00 -7.00 -2.82
N LEU A 11 12.71 -6.23 -1.77
CA LEU A 11 11.48 -5.44 -1.72
C LEU A 11 11.45 -4.40 -2.86
N GLN A 12 12.60 -3.82 -3.20
CA GLN A 12 12.72 -2.88 -4.32
C GLN A 12 12.49 -3.56 -5.67
N VAL A 13 12.99 -4.79 -5.88
CA VAL A 13 12.73 -5.59 -7.08
C VAL A 13 11.24 -5.92 -7.19
N ILE A 14 10.58 -6.32 -6.10
CA ILE A 14 9.14 -6.61 -6.12
C ILE A 14 8.34 -5.35 -6.46
N ASN A 15 8.68 -4.20 -5.87
CA ASN A 15 8.04 -2.92 -6.19
C ASN A 15 8.33 -2.46 -7.64
N LEU A 16 9.50 -2.79 -8.20
CA LEU A 16 9.80 -2.54 -9.61
C LEU A 16 8.89 -3.38 -10.52
N VAL A 17 8.70 -4.67 -10.21
CA VAL A 17 7.79 -5.54 -10.95
C VAL A 17 6.35 -5.02 -10.88
N LEU A 18 5.88 -4.63 -9.68
CA LEU A 18 4.55 -4.02 -9.52
C LEU A 18 4.42 -2.70 -10.29
N SER A 19 5.48 -1.90 -10.36
CA SER A 19 5.50 -0.66 -11.14
C SER A 19 5.39 -0.93 -12.65
N VAL A 20 6.11 -1.93 -13.17
CA VAL A 20 6.01 -2.33 -14.58
C VAL A 20 4.61 -2.84 -14.92
N LEU A 21 4.02 -3.66 -14.05
CA LEU A 21 2.63 -4.11 -14.20
C LEU A 21 1.64 -2.95 -14.14
N GLY A 22 1.84 -2.00 -13.22
CA GLY A 22 1.04 -0.79 -13.09
C GLY A 22 1.13 0.12 -14.32
N LEU A 23 2.33 0.35 -14.86
CA LEU A 23 2.53 1.12 -16.08
C LEU A 23 1.94 0.44 -17.31
N GLY A 24 2.06 -0.89 -17.41
CA GLY A 24 1.44 -1.66 -18.50
C GLY A 24 -0.09 -1.54 -18.49
N THR A 25 -0.69 -1.71 -17.32
CA THR A 25 -2.15 -1.61 -17.14
C THR A 25 -2.66 -0.17 -17.30
N LEU A 26 -1.98 0.82 -16.72
CA LEU A 26 -2.32 2.24 -16.86
C LEU A 26 -2.18 2.70 -18.32
N GLY A 27 -1.07 2.33 -18.98
CA GLY A 27 -0.81 2.67 -20.38
C GLY A 27 -1.84 2.06 -21.32
N TYR A 28 -2.19 0.78 -21.13
CA TYR A 28 -3.26 0.12 -21.86
C TYR A 28 -4.61 0.83 -21.67
N GLY A 29 -4.96 1.17 -20.42
CA GLY A 29 -6.17 1.94 -20.11
C GLY A 29 -6.21 3.30 -20.81
N PHE A 30 -5.08 4.01 -20.85
CA PHE A 30 -4.99 5.33 -21.49
C PHE A 30 -5.12 5.26 -23.02
N VAL A 31 -4.54 4.24 -23.66
CA VAL A 31 -4.73 3.97 -25.10
C VAL A 31 -6.21 3.71 -25.41
N CYS A 32 -6.88 2.88 -24.62
CA CYS A 32 -8.31 2.63 -24.76
C CYS A 32 -9.15 3.89 -24.53
N PHE A 33 -8.78 4.73 -23.55
CA PHE A 33 -9.46 5.99 -23.26
C PHE A 33 -9.41 6.97 -24.42
N PHE A 34 -8.22 7.19 -25.01
CA PHE A 34 -8.09 8.08 -26.17
C PHE A 34 -8.82 7.56 -27.40
N LYS A 35 -8.73 6.24 -27.67
CA LYS A 35 -9.48 5.62 -28.76
C LYS A 35 -10.98 5.81 -28.57
N SER A 36 -11.46 5.67 -27.33
CA SER A 36 -12.87 5.88 -26.99
C SER A 36 -13.32 7.34 -27.09
N LYS A 37 -12.44 8.33 -26.89
CA LYS A 37 -12.76 9.75 -27.08
C LYS A 37 -12.99 10.14 -28.53
N GLN A 38 -12.42 9.38 -29.47
CA GLN A 38 -12.52 9.65 -30.91
C GLN A 38 -13.74 8.98 -31.57
N SER A 39 -14.37 8.01 -30.90
CA SER A 39 -15.63 7.39 -31.32
C SER A 39 -16.80 7.94 -30.47
N THR A 40 -17.97 8.10 -31.08
CA THR A 40 -19.18 8.73 -30.53
C THR A 40 -19.69 8.13 -29.21
N PRO A 41 -20.54 8.87 -28.45
CA PRO A 41 -20.71 8.70 -27.00
C PRO A 41 -21.85 7.75 -26.62
N ASN A 42 -21.77 6.46 -26.96
CA ASN A 42 -22.77 5.51 -26.47
C ASN A 42 -22.05 4.34 -25.77
N GLU A 43 -22.66 3.82 -24.69
CA GLU A 43 -22.14 2.83 -23.73
C GLU A 43 -21.44 3.43 -22.49
N VAL A 44 -22.24 3.91 -21.52
CA VAL A 44 -21.82 4.28 -20.15
C VAL A 44 -20.92 3.19 -19.53
N HIS A 45 -21.22 1.92 -19.81
CA HIS A 45 -20.51 0.77 -19.25
C HIS A 45 -19.12 0.52 -19.86
N LYS A 46 -18.90 0.84 -21.15
CA LYS A 46 -17.57 0.78 -21.77
C LYS A 46 -16.60 1.75 -21.10
N SER A 47 -17.15 2.90 -20.68
CA SER A 47 -16.44 3.91 -19.90
C SER A 47 -15.98 3.36 -18.54
N LEU A 48 -16.82 2.61 -17.84
CA LEU A 48 -16.51 2.07 -16.49
C LEU A 48 -15.32 1.10 -16.51
N ILE A 49 -15.26 0.17 -17.47
CA ILE A 49 -14.14 -0.78 -17.57
C ILE A 49 -12.82 -0.04 -17.80
N ILE A 50 -12.83 0.99 -18.64
CA ILE A 50 -11.65 1.82 -18.91
C ILE A 50 -11.22 2.56 -17.64
N TYR A 51 -12.15 3.19 -16.92
CA TYR A 51 -11.85 3.90 -15.67
C TYR A 51 -11.34 2.97 -14.57
N VAL A 52 -11.93 1.78 -14.40
CA VAL A 52 -11.46 0.78 -13.43
C VAL A 52 -10.05 0.32 -13.77
N THR A 53 -9.74 0.06 -15.04
CA THR A 53 -8.40 -0.35 -15.50
C THR A 53 -7.35 0.74 -15.22
N ILE A 54 -7.68 2.00 -15.51
CA ILE A 54 -6.82 3.15 -15.22
C ILE A 54 -6.63 3.31 -13.71
N GLY A 55 -7.71 3.21 -12.93
CA GLY A 55 -7.66 3.31 -11.47
C GLY A 55 -6.77 2.25 -10.83
N VAL A 56 -6.92 0.98 -11.21
CA VAL A 56 -6.09 -0.13 -10.71
C VAL A 56 -4.62 0.08 -11.06
N GLY A 57 -4.31 0.46 -12.31
CA GLY A 57 -2.93 0.75 -12.73
C GLY A 57 -2.31 1.91 -11.96
N ALA A 58 -3.07 2.99 -11.72
CA ALA A 58 -2.62 4.12 -10.92
C ALA A 58 -2.32 3.73 -9.46
N ILE A 59 -3.18 2.93 -8.84
CA ILE A 59 -2.96 2.43 -7.48
C ILE A 59 -1.67 1.61 -7.40
N PHE A 60 -1.42 0.71 -8.35
CA PHE A 60 -0.18 -0.09 -8.39
C PHE A 60 1.08 0.79 -8.50
N ILE A 61 1.04 1.85 -9.30
CA ILE A 61 2.14 2.81 -9.41
C ILE A 61 2.35 3.55 -8.09
N ILE A 62 1.28 4.05 -7.46
CA ILE A 62 1.36 4.75 -6.16
C ILE A 62 1.96 3.84 -5.09
N VAL A 63 1.47 2.61 -4.97
CA VAL A 63 1.99 1.61 -4.01
C VAL A 63 3.47 1.32 -4.26
N SER A 64 3.87 1.17 -5.51
CA SER A 64 5.26 0.92 -5.89
C SER A 64 6.19 2.10 -5.55
N CYS A 65 5.72 3.33 -5.77
CA CYS A 65 6.44 4.55 -5.40
C CYS A 65 6.61 4.64 -3.88
N LEU A 66 5.54 4.41 -3.11
CA LEU A 66 5.59 4.43 -1.64
C LEU A 66 6.53 3.35 -1.09
N GLY A 67 6.52 2.15 -1.67
CA GLY A 67 7.44 1.08 -1.31
C GLY A 67 8.91 1.45 -1.56
N SER A 68 9.19 2.04 -2.72
CA SER A 68 10.53 2.48 -3.11
C SER A 68 11.04 3.65 -2.25
N ILE A 69 10.17 4.61 -1.92
CA ILE A 69 10.49 5.72 -1.00
C ILE A 69 10.70 5.18 0.42
N GLY A 70 9.90 4.21 0.85
CA GLY A 70 10.01 3.58 2.17
C GLY A 70 11.36 2.90 2.38
N THR A 71 11.88 2.20 1.37
CA THR A 71 13.23 1.62 1.42
C THR A 71 14.32 2.68 1.32
N ALA A 72 14.20 3.66 0.41
CA ALA A 72 15.21 4.69 0.19
C ALA A 72 15.38 5.64 1.39
N THR A 73 14.26 6.06 2.00
CA THR A 73 14.27 6.99 3.14
C THR A 73 14.54 6.30 4.47
N ARG A 74 14.50 4.96 4.52
CA ARG A 74 14.56 4.15 5.75
C ARG A 74 13.60 4.67 6.83
N SER A 75 12.48 5.25 6.41
CA SER A 75 11.52 5.86 7.31
C SER A 75 10.42 4.84 7.67
N PRO A 76 10.19 4.57 8.96
CA PRO A 76 9.15 3.62 9.36
C PRO A 76 7.74 4.12 9.03
N CYS A 77 7.53 5.43 8.90
CA CYS A 77 6.22 6.00 8.55
C CYS A 77 5.83 5.70 7.10
N CYS A 78 6.72 5.90 6.12
CA CYS A 78 6.41 5.57 4.72
C CYS A 78 6.19 4.08 4.52
N LEU A 79 6.89 3.23 5.28
CA LEU A 79 6.71 1.79 5.24
C LEU A 79 5.36 1.35 5.84
N ILE A 80 4.87 2.04 6.88
CA ILE A 80 3.51 1.85 7.40
C ILE A 80 2.48 2.26 6.34
N THR A 81 2.64 3.43 5.72
CA THR A 81 1.74 3.88 4.65
C THR A 81 1.69 2.87 3.52
N TYR A 82 2.84 2.31 3.12
CA TYR A 82 2.91 1.23 2.15
C TYR A 82 2.09 0.00 2.57
N CYS A 83 2.21 -0.47 3.81
CA CYS A 83 1.38 -1.57 4.33
C CYS A 83 -0.12 -1.25 4.31
N VAL A 84 -0.50 -0.01 4.64
CA VAL A 84 -1.91 0.45 4.63
C VAL A 84 -2.53 0.36 3.23
N PHE A 85 -1.75 0.55 2.16
CA PHE A 85 -2.25 0.35 0.79
C PHE A 85 -2.13 -1.09 0.29
N LEU A 86 -1.12 -1.84 0.73
CA LEU A 86 -0.93 -3.25 0.33
C LEU A 86 -2.02 -4.17 0.89
N VAL A 87 -2.41 -4.00 2.15
CA VAL A 87 -3.41 -4.87 2.80
C VAL A 87 -4.77 -4.82 2.09
N PRO A 88 -5.33 -3.64 1.74
CA PRO A 88 -6.52 -3.55 0.91
C PRO A 88 -6.39 -4.24 -0.45
N LEU A 89 -5.22 -4.20 -1.10
CA LEU A 89 -5.00 -4.93 -2.36
C LEU A 89 -5.15 -6.44 -2.17
N ILE A 90 -4.52 -6.99 -1.13
CA ILE A 90 -4.63 -8.42 -0.79
C ILE A 90 -6.07 -8.78 -0.46
N ILE A 91 -6.76 -7.95 0.34
CA ILE A 91 -8.17 -8.17 0.69
C ILE A 91 -9.05 -8.09 -0.56
N SER A 92 -8.76 -7.17 -1.49
CA SER A 92 -9.52 -7.04 -2.73
C SER A 92 -9.36 -8.26 -3.63
N GLU A 93 -8.16 -8.84 -3.74
CA GLU A 93 -7.93 -10.08 -4.50
C GLU A 93 -8.65 -11.28 -3.89
N LEU A 94 -8.56 -11.44 -2.57
CA LEU A 94 -9.30 -12.47 -1.85
C LEU A 94 -10.82 -12.27 -1.95
N GLY A 95 -11.27 -11.02 -1.89
CA GLY A 95 -12.64 -10.61 -2.11
C GLY A 95 -13.10 -11.07 -3.48
N ILE A 96 -12.44 -10.62 -4.56
CA ILE A 96 -12.77 -11.01 -5.94
C ILE A 96 -12.76 -12.54 -6.11
N ALA A 97 -11.79 -13.26 -5.53
CA ALA A 97 -11.73 -14.72 -5.60
C ALA A 97 -12.92 -15.39 -4.88
N LEU A 98 -13.26 -14.95 -3.67
CA LEU A 98 -14.40 -15.44 -2.90
C LEU A 98 -15.71 -15.14 -3.61
N LEU A 99 -15.83 -13.93 -4.15
CA LEU A 99 -16.93 -13.47 -4.96
C LEU A 99 -17.14 -14.47 -6.11
N ILE A 100 -16.16 -14.66 -6.99
CA ILE A 100 -16.21 -15.61 -8.13
C ILE A 100 -16.58 -17.04 -7.69
N PHE A 101 -16.14 -17.48 -6.51
CA PHE A 101 -16.39 -18.83 -6.01
C PHE A 101 -17.82 -19.03 -5.45
N PHE A 102 -18.33 -18.06 -4.70
CA PHE A 102 -19.61 -18.20 -3.99
C PHE A 102 -20.81 -17.85 -4.84
N ASP A 103 -20.72 -16.80 -5.64
CA ASP A 103 -21.88 -16.28 -6.35
C ASP A 103 -21.76 -16.65 -7.84
N HIS A 104 -22.62 -17.50 -8.39
CA HIS A 104 -22.59 -17.73 -9.84
C HIS A 104 -23.23 -16.56 -10.63
N SER A 105 -23.73 -15.54 -9.91
CA SER A 105 -24.45 -14.38 -10.45
C SER A 105 -23.56 -13.27 -10.98
N TRP A 106 -22.22 -13.29 -10.79
CA TRP A 106 -21.32 -12.30 -11.44
C TRP A 106 -21.55 -12.23 -12.93
N LYS A 107 -21.88 -13.38 -13.54
CA LYS A 107 -22.23 -13.42 -14.96
C LYS A 107 -23.33 -12.42 -15.26
N LYS A 108 -24.40 -12.34 -14.47
CA LYS A 108 -25.51 -11.40 -14.72
C LYS A 108 -25.11 -9.94 -14.53
N VAL A 109 -24.36 -9.61 -13.46
CA VAL A 109 -23.85 -8.25 -13.20
C VAL A 109 -22.89 -7.77 -14.29
N ILE A 110 -22.07 -8.69 -14.82
CA ILE A 110 -21.15 -8.40 -15.92
C ILE A 110 -21.89 -8.38 -17.28
N ILE A 111 -22.90 -9.22 -17.50
CA ILE A 111 -23.65 -9.35 -18.76
C ILE A 111 -24.56 -8.13 -19.00
N ASP A 112 -25.29 -7.64 -17.99
CA ASP A 112 -26.20 -6.49 -18.16
C ASP A 112 -25.46 -5.19 -18.56
N GLY A 113 -24.15 -5.11 -18.29
CA GLY A 113 -23.34 -3.94 -18.64
C GLY A 113 -22.60 -4.02 -19.98
N ILE A 114 -22.51 -5.16 -20.69
CA ILE A 114 -21.49 -5.35 -21.74
C ILE A 114 -22.06 -5.99 -23.02
N ASN A 115 -23.32 -5.72 -23.36
CA ASN A 115 -24.04 -6.49 -24.39
C ASN A 115 -23.46 -6.45 -25.83
N GLU A 116 -22.53 -5.55 -26.19
CA GLU A 116 -21.89 -5.56 -27.52
C GLU A 116 -20.41 -6.06 -27.56
N ASP A 117 -19.58 -5.82 -26.53
CA ASP A 117 -18.15 -6.18 -26.52
C ASP A 117 -17.79 -7.37 -25.59
N TYR A 118 -18.76 -7.89 -24.81
CA TYR A 118 -18.55 -8.95 -23.80
C TYR A 118 -18.10 -10.26 -24.41
N PHE A 119 -18.66 -10.61 -25.57
CA PHE A 119 -18.45 -11.92 -26.16
C PHE A 119 -16.96 -12.17 -26.46
N THR A 120 -16.24 -11.14 -26.92
CA THR A 120 -14.81 -11.21 -27.24
C THR A 120 -13.96 -11.32 -25.97
N VAL A 121 -14.22 -10.47 -24.97
CA VAL A 121 -13.45 -10.47 -23.70
C VAL A 121 -13.71 -11.75 -22.91
N TYR A 122 -14.96 -12.18 -22.81
CA TYR A 122 -15.34 -13.40 -22.12
C TYR A 122 -14.72 -14.63 -22.78
N LYS A 123 -14.77 -14.71 -24.11
CA LYS A 123 -14.14 -15.80 -24.87
C LYS A 123 -12.62 -15.84 -24.62
N PHE A 124 -11.95 -14.70 -24.59
CA PHE A 124 -10.53 -14.61 -24.27
C PHE A 124 -10.22 -15.05 -22.83
N VAL A 125 -10.94 -14.51 -21.84
CA VAL A 125 -10.75 -14.83 -20.42
C VAL A 125 -11.01 -16.30 -20.14
N ASN A 126 -12.08 -16.86 -20.72
CA ASN A 126 -12.41 -18.27 -20.54
C ASN A 126 -11.39 -19.19 -21.24
N HIS A 127 -10.91 -18.79 -22.42
CA HIS A 127 -9.87 -19.53 -23.14
C HIS A 127 -8.53 -19.54 -22.38
N HIS A 128 -8.18 -18.44 -21.73
CA HIS A 128 -6.93 -18.29 -20.97
C HIS A 128 -7.10 -18.38 -19.45
N TRP A 129 -8.21 -18.95 -18.97
CA TRP A 129 -8.56 -18.95 -17.54
C TRP A 129 -7.46 -19.55 -16.66
N ASN A 130 -6.83 -20.64 -17.13
CA ASN A 130 -5.74 -21.28 -16.41
C ASN A 130 -4.55 -20.30 -16.22
N VAL A 131 -4.17 -19.57 -17.27
CA VAL A 131 -3.07 -18.59 -17.23
C VAL A 131 -3.41 -17.42 -16.32
N ILE A 132 -4.62 -16.86 -16.46
CA ILE A 132 -5.08 -15.73 -15.65
C ILE A 132 -5.07 -16.08 -14.16
N LYS A 133 -5.50 -17.31 -13.80
CA LYS A 133 -5.45 -17.80 -12.43
C LYS A 133 -4.02 -17.86 -11.88
N TRP A 134 -3.05 -18.36 -12.65
CA TRP A 134 -1.64 -18.40 -12.24
C TRP A 134 -1.04 -17.01 -12.12
N ILE A 135 -1.40 -16.08 -13.01
CA ILE A 135 -0.98 -14.68 -12.91
C ILE A 135 -1.53 -14.05 -11.62
N ALA A 136 -2.83 -14.20 -11.36
CA ALA A 136 -3.46 -13.68 -10.15
C ALA A 136 -2.84 -14.28 -8.87
N LEU A 137 -2.61 -15.59 -8.85
CA LEU A 137 -1.92 -16.25 -7.74
C LEU A 137 -0.48 -15.72 -7.56
N GLY A 138 0.23 -15.49 -8.66
CA GLY A 138 1.58 -14.90 -8.64
C GLY A 138 1.58 -13.49 -8.04
N VAL A 139 0.63 -12.63 -8.44
CA VAL A 139 0.48 -11.29 -7.87
C VAL A 139 0.15 -11.36 -6.38
N PHE A 140 -0.78 -12.23 -5.97
CA PHE A 140 -1.12 -12.45 -4.57
C PHE A 140 0.10 -12.85 -3.74
N ILE A 141 0.89 -13.82 -4.22
CA ILE A 141 2.11 -14.28 -3.55
C ILE A 141 3.13 -13.13 -3.45
N LEU A 142 3.34 -12.37 -4.53
CA LEU A 142 4.24 -11.21 -4.53
C LEU A 142 3.80 -10.16 -3.51
N GLN A 143 2.50 -9.85 -3.40
CA GLN A 143 1.96 -8.91 -2.41
C GLN A 143 2.19 -9.40 -0.97
N VAL A 144 1.96 -10.68 -0.69
CA VAL A 144 2.20 -11.26 0.65
C VAL A 144 3.68 -11.23 1.01
N ILE A 145 4.56 -11.61 0.08
CA ILE A 145 6.02 -11.53 0.30
C ILE A 145 6.43 -10.08 0.55
N ALA A 146 5.92 -9.12 -0.23
CA ALA A 146 6.18 -7.71 -0.04
C ALA A 146 5.71 -7.20 1.33
N LEU A 147 4.53 -7.64 1.79
CA LEU A 147 4.01 -7.30 3.12
C LEU A 147 4.90 -7.85 4.23
N VAL A 148 5.31 -9.11 4.15
CA VAL A 148 6.19 -9.74 5.15
C VAL A 148 7.55 -9.03 5.18
N LEU A 149 8.13 -8.70 4.02
CA LEU A 149 9.37 -7.95 3.93
C LEU A 149 9.23 -6.52 4.48
N ALA A 150 8.12 -5.85 4.21
CA ALA A 150 7.84 -4.52 4.75
C ALA A 150 7.76 -4.54 6.28
N ILE A 151 7.03 -5.50 6.87
CA ILE A 151 6.96 -5.68 8.33
C ILE A 151 8.34 -6.00 8.90
N TYR A 152 9.10 -6.90 8.27
CA TYR A 152 10.44 -7.24 8.72
C TYR A 152 11.37 -6.00 8.73
N LEU A 153 11.40 -5.24 7.63
CA LEU A 153 12.18 -4.01 7.53
C LEU A 153 11.70 -2.96 8.54
N GLN A 154 10.39 -2.87 8.78
CA GLN A 154 9.82 -1.99 9.79
C GLN A 154 10.35 -2.33 11.19
N CYS A 155 10.38 -3.61 11.57
CA CYS A 155 10.96 -4.05 12.84
C CYS A 155 12.45 -3.69 12.94
N VAL A 156 13.22 -3.91 11.87
CA VAL A 156 14.65 -3.60 11.82
C VAL A 156 14.91 -2.09 11.95
N PHE A 157 14.17 -1.26 11.22
CA PHE A 157 14.31 0.20 11.25
C PHE A 157 13.87 0.77 12.60
N ASN A 158 12.77 0.26 13.16
CA ASN A 158 12.29 0.75 14.45
C ASN A 158 13.30 0.40 15.57
N ARG A 159 13.85 -0.82 15.56
CA ARG A 159 14.91 -1.22 16.50
C ARG A 159 16.13 -0.31 16.40
N ALA A 160 16.59 0.00 15.18
CA ALA A 160 17.71 0.93 14.99
C ALA A 160 17.40 2.33 15.53
N LYS A 161 16.20 2.87 15.26
CA LYS A 161 15.78 4.21 15.72
C LYS A 161 15.68 4.32 17.25
N TYR A 162 15.28 3.25 17.95
CA TYR A 162 15.29 3.25 19.42
C TYR A 162 16.70 3.17 19.99
N ALA A 163 17.57 2.33 19.42
CA ALA A 163 18.96 2.14 19.83
C ALA A 163 19.89 3.35 19.54
N THR A 164 19.47 4.29 18.71
CA THR A 164 20.15 5.60 18.59
C THR A 164 19.57 6.61 19.57
N ARG A 165 18.26 6.59 19.82
CA ARG A 165 17.60 7.53 20.73
C ARG A 165 18.00 7.33 22.19
N ASP A 166 18.06 6.08 22.65
CA ASP A 166 18.50 5.75 24.01
C ASP A 166 19.94 6.22 24.30
N VAL A 167 20.87 6.04 23.35
CA VAL A 167 22.25 6.55 23.44
C VAL A 167 22.26 8.07 23.46
N TYR A 168 21.46 8.71 22.59
CA TYR A 168 21.34 10.18 22.57
C TYR A 168 20.79 10.74 23.89
N TYR A 169 19.75 10.14 24.46
CA TYR A 169 19.20 10.55 25.76
C TYR A 169 20.15 10.27 26.92
N ARG A 170 20.93 9.17 26.86
CA ARG A 170 21.98 8.85 27.83
C ARG A 170 23.11 9.88 27.79
N GLN A 171 23.47 10.37 26.61
CA GLN A 171 24.49 11.42 26.44
C GLN A 171 23.95 12.83 26.74
N ASN A 172 22.65 13.07 26.58
CA ASN A 172 21.99 14.36 26.83
C ASN A 172 20.77 14.21 27.76
N PRO A 173 20.99 13.97 29.07
CA PRO A 173 19.90 13.77 30.04
C PRO A 173 18.99 14.99 30.20
N ARG A 174 19.48 16.20 29.89
CA ARG A 174 18.65 17.42 29.88
C ARG A 174 17.53 17.35 28.85
N LYS A 175 17.82 16.87 27.63
CA LYS A 175 16.82 16.72 26.56
C LYS A 175 15.79 15.63 26.86
N TYR A 176 16.20 14.57 27.57
CA TYR A 176 15.28 13.54 28.04
C TYR A 176 14.19 14.06 28.97
N ASN A 177 14.54 14.95 29.92
CA ASN A 177 13.57 15.55 30.83
C ASN A 177 12.57 16.47 30.10
N TYR A 178 13.00 17.23 29.09
CA TYR A 178 12.09 18.07 28.30
C TYR A 178 11.06 17.24 27.51
N ASP A 179 11.47 16.16 26.83
CA ASP A 179 10.55 15.29 26.08
C ASP A 179 9.57 14.53 27.00
N ARG A 180 9.95 14.23 28.25
CA ARG A 180 9.06 13.66 29.28
C ARG A 180 8.05 14.66 29.84
N LEU A 181 8.44 15.93 30.00
CA LEU A 181 7.57 16.99 30.52
C LEU A 181 6.62 17.57 29.45
N GLY A 182 6.70 17.09 28.21
CA GLY A 182 5.85 17.51 27.08
C GLY A 182 4.38 17.08 27.15
N THR A 183 3.97 16.25 28.11
CA THR A 183 2.58 16.28 28.58
C THR A 183 2.50 17.34 29.67
N PRO A 184 1.87 18.51 29.41
CA PRO A 184 1.80 19.57 30.40
C PRO A 184 1.01 19.05 31.59
N THR A 185 1.71 18.67 32.65
CA THR A 185 1.09 18.52 33.96
C THR A 185 1.19 19.92 34.57
N PRO A 186 0.07 20.59 34.87
CA PRO A 186 0.12 21.95 35.36
C PRO A 186 0.92 21.94 36.66
N THR A 187 2.00 22.72 36.69
CA THR A 187 2.84 22.94 37.86
C THR A 187 1.94 23.37 39.00
N ARG A 188 1.66 22.47 39.94
CA ARG A 188 1.06 22.85 41.23
C ARG A 188 2.15 23.65 41.95
N SER A 189 2.02 24.96 41.91
CA SER A 189 2.80 25.89 42.73
C SER A 189 2.63 25.47 44.19
N ILE A 190 3.67 24.83 44.75
CA ILE A 190 3.76 24.61 46.18
C ILE A 190 4.14 25.95 46.79
N THR A 191 3.14 26.74 47.15
CA THR A 191 3.31 27.92 47.99
C THR A 191 3.78 27.42 49.36
N LEU A 192 5.06 27.63 49.67
CA LEU A 192 5.62 27.36 51.00
C LEU A 192 4.91 28.25 52.05
N PRO A 193 4.40 27.70 53.17
CA PRO A 193 3.87 28.51 54.25
C PRO A 193 5.00 29.25 54.95
N LYS A 194 4.80 30.56 55.12
CA LYS A 194 5.66 31.48 55.85
C LYS A 194 5.63 31.08 57.33
N LEU A 195 6.67 30.42 57.82
CA LEU A 195 6.82 30.14 59.25
C LEU A 195 7.09 31.45 59.99
N THR A 196 6.20 31.75 60.92
CA THR A 196 6.22 32.88 61.85
C THR A 196 7.16 32.60 63.02
N GLY A 197 8.05 33.57 63.34
CA GLY A 197 8.29 34.01 64.71
C GLY A 197 9.57 33.57 65.44
N VAL A 198 10.04 34.52 66.27
CA VAL A 198 11.03 34.45 67.38
C VAL A 198 12.50 34.53 66.92
N SER A 199 13.32 35.48 67.35
CA SER A 199 13.42 36.26 68.61
C SER A 199 13.70 37.74 68.40
#